data_AF-A0A6P4IWY9-F1
#
_entry.id   AF-A0A6P4IWY9-F1
#
_cell.length_a   1.000
_cell.length_b   1.000
_cell.length_c   1.000
_cell.angle_alpha   90.00
_cell.angle_beta   90.00
_cell.angle_gamma   90.00
#
_symmetry.space_group_name_H-M   'P 1'
#
loop_
_entity.id
_entity.type
_entity.pdbx_description
1 polymer ?
#
loop_
_entity_poly.entity_id
_entity_poly.type
_entity_poly.pdbx_seq_one_letter_code
_entity_poly.pdbx_strand_id
1 'polypeptide(L)'
;MAEYPVCVSSSTRELARLTAEEVQIATKEVVQRKKTAKVAKNTPPGGAQMVMRQKMWRQHRERVKGAVSMVDAEPPGFQAARITGVNNLRDEASVFMQRTRANIQLLVEISRTMRTHGAINPFRYEAVHGVSSIPAALLQLEQLERINRDFGRRIMEVTSEVDSGLSYKRTREGRNAKPLPPLELPAQAMAKYEAFSIPLPKSDEELRRLFRPKIYFDFYLKDARPLGRIVVQLYTEAAPLVVLQLVKSCMCNQHSKFMVTRLFPNLWLETDLPLAPDSLLRQPLEYDAKVIDHGASSYVLSFSKAHVKGFAQHLSFAISFKPLAVVNGSRVGFGRILKGGKICDCIQSYGTKNGKLSRGLHFTECGLL
;
A
#
# COMPACT_ATOMS: atom_id res chain seq x y z
N MET A 1 1.08 28.32 -21.72
CA MET A 1 0.03 27.78 -22.61
C MET A 1 -0.25 28.85 -23.65
N ALA A 2 -0.13 28.51 -24.93
CA ALA A 2 -0.48 29.40 -26.01
C ALA A 2 -2.02 29.51 -26.09
N GLU A 3 -2.55 30.73 -26.02
CA GLU A 3 -3.94 31.00 -26.43
C GLU A 3 -3.94 31.35 -27.91
N TYR A 4 -4.71 30.59 -28.69
CA TYR A 4 -5.06 30.97 -30.06
C TYR A 4 -6.48 31.55 -30.10
N PRO A 5 -6.74 32.51 -31.01
CA PRO A 5 -7.90 33.40 -30.98
C PRO A 5 -9.18 32.74 -31.46
N VAL A 6 -10.32 33.13 -30.86
CA VAL A 6 -11.66 32.77 -31.34
C VAL A 6 -12.23 33.88 -32.21
N CYS A 7 -12.63 33.51 -33.43
CA CYS A 7 -13.29 34.37 -34.39
C CYS A 7 -14.72 34.72 -33.95
N VAL A 8 -15.02 36.02 -33.92
CA VAL A 8 -16.37 36.57 -33.72
C VAL A 8 -17.14 36.47 -35.04
N SER A 9 -18.34 35.89 -35.02
CA SER A 9 -19.21 35.81 -36.21
C SER A 9 -19.85 37.17 -36.54
N SER A 10 -20.17 37.37 -37.82
CA SER A 10 -20.70 38.61 -38.41
C SER A 10 -22.03 39.11 -37.84
N SER A 11 -22.76 38.28 -37.09
CA SER A 11 -24.09 38.61 -36.52
C SER A 11 -24.05 39.59 -35.35
N THR A 12 -22.94 39.68 -34.60
CA THR A 12 -22.81 40.60 -33.45
C THR A 12 -22.40 42.02 -33.85
N ARG A 13 -22.06 42.28 -35.13
CA ARG A 13 -21.76 43.63 -35.64
C ARG A 13 -23.00 44.37 -36.17
N GLU A 14 -24.06 43.67 -36.53
CA GLU A 14 -25.26 44.27 -37.12
C GLU A 14 -26.28 44.73 -36.06
N LEU A 15 -26.37 44.02 -34.93
CA LEU A 15 -27.23 44.40 -33.79
C LEU A 15 -26.77 45.68 -33.06
N ALA A 16 -25.50 46.07 -33.18
CA ALA A 16 -24.97 47.29 -32.55
C ALA A 16 -25.15 48.57 -33.40
N ARG A 17 -25.58 48.45 -34.67
CA ARG A 17 -25.82 49.61 -35.55
C ARG A 17 -27.25 50.13 -35.49
N LEU A 18 -28.24 49.28 -35.19
CA LEU A 18 -29.65 49.68 -35.19
C LEU A 18 -30.08 50.50 -33.96
N THR A 19 -29.38 50.41 -32.83
CA THR A 19 -29.75 51.14 -31.60
C THR A 19 -29.21 52.58 -31.51
N ALA A 20 -28.34 53.01 -32.44
CA ALA A 20 -27.75 54.36 -32.41
C ALA A 20 -28.55 55.40 -33.21
N GLU A 21 -29.33 54.97 -34.21
CA GLU A 21 -30.15 55.86 -35.05
C GLU A 21 -31.48 56.23 -34.36
N GLU A 22 -32.05 55.33 -33.55
CA GLU A 22 -33.30 55.58 -32.82
C GLU A 22 -33.15 56.59 -31.67
N VAL A 23 -31.96 56.69 -31.06
CA VAL A 23 -31.68 57.63 -29.96
C VAL A 23 -31.51 59.09 -30.45
N GLN A 24 -31.20 59.30 -31.74
CA GLN A 24 -31.01 60.64 -32.31
C GLN A 24 -32.30 61.31 -32.81
N ILE A 25 -33.37 60.54 -33.02
CA ILE A 25 -34.68 61.06 -33.43
C ILE A 25 -35.45 61.61 -32.22
N ALA A 26 -35.35 60.94 -31.06
CA ALA A 26 -36.06 61.34 -29.83
C ALA A 26 -35.56 62.65 -29.19
N THR A 27 -34.32 63.09 -29.47
CA THR A 27 -33.73 64.29 -28.85
C THR A 27 -34.03 65.59 -29.61
N LYS A 28 -34.50 65.52 -30.87
CA LYS A 28 -34.79 66.71 -31.70
C LYS A 28 -36.21 67.28 -31.52
N GLU A 29 -37.17 66.46 -31.08
CA GLU A 29 -38.57 66.91 -30.88
C GLU A 29 -38.79 67.71 -29.58
N VAL A 30 -37.96 67.48 -28.55
CA VAL A 30 -38.13 68.12 -27.22
C VAL A 30 -37.66 69.59 -27.22
N VAL A 31 -36.76 69.96 -28.14
CA VAL A 31 -36.20 71.32 -28.22
C VAL A 31 -37.14 72.31 -28.94
N GLN A 32 -38.03 71.83 -29.82
CA GLN A 32 -38.96 72.71 -30.56
C GLN A 32 -40.17 73.17 -29.73
N ARG A 33 -40.59 72.41 -28.70
CA ARG A 33 -41.79 72.74 -27.89
C ARG A 33 -41.57 73.80 -26.81
N LYS A 34 -40.33 74.17 -26.48
CA LYS A 34 -40.02 75.18 -25.44
C LYS A 34 -39.84 76.61 -25.97
N LYS A 35 -39.93 76.85 -27.28
CA LYS A 35 -39.72 78.18 -27.89
C LYS A 35 -41.01 78.96 -28.22
N THR A 36 -42.21 78.41 -28.00
CA THR A 36 -43.47 79.01 -28.48
C THR A 36 -44.40 79.62 -27.41
N ALA A 37 -44.03 79.64 -26.13
CA ALA A 37 -44.96 80.04 -25.04
C ALA A 37 -44.58 81.31 -24.25
N LYS A 38 -43.79 82.24 -24.82
CA LYS A 38 -43.43 83.51 -24.18
C LYS A 38 -43.54 84.71 -25.12
N VAL A 39 -44.69 84.97 -25.72
CA VAL A 39 -44.99 86.28 -26.32
C VAL A 39 -46.50 86.53 -26.27
N ALA A 40 -46.90 87.75 -25.88
CA ALA A 40 -48.22 88.37 -26.01
C ALA A 40 -49.22 88.14 -24.85
N LYS A 41 -49.92 89.15 -24.32
CA LYS A 41 -50.07 90.56 -24.74
C LYS A 41 -50.75 91.38 -23.63
N ASN A 42 -50.38 92.65 -23.59
CA ASN A 42 -50.98 93.73 -22.83
C ASN A 42 -52.18 94.35 -23.57
N THR A 43 -53.21 94.67 -22.78
CA THR A 43 -54.17 95.80 -22.81
C THR A 43 -55.09 96.14 -24.02
N PRO A 44 -56.28 96.71 -23.71
CA PRO A 44 -57.42 96.91 -24.62
C PRO A 44 -57.59 98.37 -25.08
N PRO A 45 -58.63 98.68 -25.88
CA PRO A 45 -59.27 99.99 -25.77
C PRO A 45 -60.81 99.99 -25.97
N GLY A 46 -61.50 101.02 -25.46
CA GLY A 46 -62.64 101.63 -26.17
C GLY A 46 -63.94 101.92 -25.38
N GLY A 47 -64.28 103.21 -25.26
CA GLY A 47 -65.68 103.71 -25.30
C GLY A 47 -66.22 104.39 -24.03
N ALA A 48 -66.70 105.64 -24.13
CA ALA A 48 -67.07 106.51 -22.99
C ALA A 48 -68.26 106.05 -22.10
N GLN A 49 -69.21 105.27 -22.63
CA GLN A 49 -70.20 104.56 -21.78
C GLN A 49 -69.54 103.44 -20.97
N MET A 50 -68.51 102.80 -21.54
CA MET A 50 -67.63 101.90 -20.82
C MET A 50 -66.87 102.67 -19.75
N VAL A 51 -66.42 103.91 -19.98
CA VAL A 51 -65.73 104.72 -18.93
C VAL A 51 -66.64 105.00 -17.74
N MET A 52 -67.92 105.34 -17.95
CA MET A 52 -68.87 105.57 -16.86
C MET A 52 -69.22 104.27 -16.14
N ARG A 53 -69.46 103.19 -16.90
CA ARG A 53 -69.61 101.84 -16.34
C ARG A 53 -68.34 101.38 -15.63
N GLN A 54 -67.17 101.78 -16.10
CA GLN A 54 -65.84 101.48 -15.57
C GLN A 54 -65.51 102.36 -14.36
N LYS A 55 -66.16 103.52 -14.21
CA LYS A 55 -66.10 104.38 -13.03
C LYS A 55 -67.03 103.85 -11.94
N MET A 56 -68.27 103.49 -12.29
CA MET A 56 -69.20 102.76 -11.41
C MET A 56 -68.66 101.39 -11.02
N TRP A 57 -68.05 100.68 -11.97
CA TRP A 57 -67.33 99.42 -11.74
C TRP A 57 -66.10 99.65 -10.89
N ARG A 58 -65.33 100.73 -11.09
CA ARG A 58 -64.20 101.06 -10.20
C ARG A 58 -64.69 101.34 -8.79
N GLN A 59 -65.73 102.14 -8.61
CA GLN A 59 -66.33 102.43 -7.30
C GLN A 59 -66.94 101.18 -6.64
N HIS A 60 -67.57 100.31 -7.40
CA HIS A 60 -68.02 99.00 -6.92
C HIS A 60 -66.82 98.12 -6.55
N ARG A 61 -65.76 98.10 -7.38
CA ARG A 61 -64.50 97.43 -7.07
C ARG A 61 -63.82 98.00 -5.85
N GLU A 62 -63.91 99.30 -5.58
CA GLU A 62 -63.38 99.90 -4.35
C GLU A 62 -64.17 99.44 -3.14
N ARG A 63 -65.51 99.39 -3.24
CA ARG A 63 -66.37 98.84 -2.19
C ARG A 63 -66.12 97.34 -1.95
N VAL A 64 -65.93 96.57 -3.01
CA VAL A 64 -65.65 95.12 -2.93
C VAL A 64 -64.20 94.84 -2.53
N LYS A 65 -63.24 95.72 -2.84
CA LYS A 65 -61.83 95.57 -2.41
C LYS A 65 -61.68 95.52 -0.90
N GLY A 66 -62.54 96.24 -0.17
CA GLY A 66 -62.57 96.22 1.30
C GLY A 66 -63.54 95.20 1.89
N ALA A 67 -64.27 94.46 1.06
CA ALA A 67 -65.20 93.43 1.53
C ALA A 67 -64.40 92.16 1.86
N VAL A 68 -64.08 91.99 3.14
CA VAL A 68 -63.46 90.77 3.66
C VAL A 68 -64.57 89.80 4.06
N SER A 69 -64.54 88.59 3.51
CA SER A 69 -65.40 87.50 3.98
C SER A 69 -65.09 87.23 5.45
N MET A 70 -66.08 87.37 6.32
CA MET A 70 -65.93 87.10 7.76
C MET A 70 -65.84 85.59 8.05
N VAL A 71 -66.02 84.75 7.03
CA VAL A 71 -65.85 83.30 7.07
C VAL A 71 -64.58 82.94 6.29
N ASP A 72 -63.68 82.24 6.96
CA ASP A 72 -62.40 81.79 6.43
C ASP A 72 -62.63 80.85 5.23
N ALA A 73 -62.17 81.27 4.05
CA ALA A 73 -62.36 80.56 2.79
C ALA A 73 -61.03 80.01 2.23
N GLU A 74 -59.94 80.14 2.99
CA GLU A 74 -58.66 79.55 2.60
C GLU A 74 -58.67 78.04 2.86
N PRO A 75 -58.18 77.21 1.92
CA PRO A 75 -57.98 75.80 2.19
C PRO A 75 -56.98 75.66 3.35
N PRO A 76 -57.21 74.75 4.30
CA PRO A 76 -56.30 74.57 5.42
C PRO A 76 -54.87 74.38 4.90
N GLY A 77 -53.91 75.12 5.45
CA GLY A 77 -52.51 75.08 5.02
C GLY A 77 -51.94 73.67 5.17
N PHE A 78 -51.77 72.97 4.05
CA PHE A 78 -51.20 71.64 4.04
C PHE A 78 -49.68 71.71 4.03
N GLN A 79 -49.04 71.13 5.06
CA GLN A 79 -47.60 70.87 5.00
C GLN A 79 -47.35 69.71 4.03
N ALA A 80 -46.95 70.03 2.80
CA ALA A 80 -46.71 69.04 1.74
C ALA A 80 -45.83 67.87 2.20
N ALA A 81 -44.80 68.13 3.03
CA ALA A 81 -43.90 67.12 3.58
C ALA A 81 -44.60 66.02 4.42
N ARG A 82 -45.72 66.35 5.08
CA ARG A 82 -46.46 65.41 5.95
C ARG A 82 -47.42 64.51 5.17
N ILE A 83 -47.96 65.01 4.04
CA ILE A 83 -48.88 64.26 3.17
C ILE A 83 -48.12 63.41 2.17
N THR A 84 -47.03 63.94 1.61
CA THR A 84 -46.23 63.23 0.60
C THR A 84 -45.27 62.21 1.20
N GLY A 85 -45.04 62.23 2.52
CA GLY A 85 -44.21 61.24 3.20
C GLY A 85 -42.77 61.16 2.70
N VAL A 86 -42.23 62.24 2.10
CA VAL A 86 -40.90 62.23 1.44
C VAL A 86 -39.78 61.75 2.36
N ASN A 87 -39.87 62.07 3.66
CA ASN A 87 -38.90 61.62 4.65
C ASN A 87 -38.99 60.10 4.85
N ASN A 88 -40.20 59.54 4.97
CA ASN A 88 -40.41 58.10 5.07
C ASN A 88 -39.95 57.38 3.79
N LEU A 89 -40.21 57.96 2.61
CA LEU A 89 -39.75 57.42 1.33
C LEU A 89 -38.21 57.39 1.25
N ARG A 90 -37.55 58.41 1.78
CA ARG A 90 -36.07 58.45 1.83
C ARG A 90 -35.53 57.38 2.77
N ASP A 91 -36.16 57.18 3.91
CA ASP A 91 -35.77 56.15 4.87
C ASP A 91 -36.03 54.75 4.30
N GLU A 92 -37.18 54.52 3.68
CA GLU A 92 -37.52 53.27 2.98
C GLU A 92 -36.56 52.97 1.83
N ALA A 93 -36.18 53.97 1.04
CA ALA A 93 -35.19 53.81 -0.03
C ALA A 93 -33.82 53.42 0.54
N SER A 94 -33.42 53.99 1.67
CA SER A 94 -32.17 53.65 2.34
C SER A 94 -32.17 52.20 2.87
N VAL A 95 -33.28 51.78 3.49
CA VAL A 95 -33.49 50.41 3.98
C VAL A 95 -33.53 49.42 2.80
N PHE A 96 -34.19 49.78 1.71
CA PHE A 96 -34.24 48.97 0.49
C PHE A 96 -32.85 48.78 -0.12
N MET A 97 -32.06 49.86 -0.24
CA MET A 97 -30.68 49.78 -0.71
C MET A 97 -29.81 48.92 0.21
N GLN A 98 -29.97 49.04 1.53
CA GLN A 98 -29.22 48.24 2.49
C GLN A 98 -29.57 46.75 2.40
N ARG A 99 -30.87 46.41 2.29
CA ARG A 99 -31.34 45.03 2.07
C ARG A 99 -30.82 44.46 0.74
N THR A 100 -30.85 45.26 -0.31
CA THR A 100 -30.36 44.86 -1.64
C THR A 100 -28.86 44.57 -1.59
N ARG A 101 -28.07 45.42 -0.92
CA ARG A 101 -26.64 45.20 -0.74
C ARG A 101 -26.34 43.92 0.05
N ALA A 102 -27.10 43.67 1.12
CA ALA A 102 -26.97 42.44 1.91
C ALA A 102 -27.31 41.19 1.09
N ASN A 103 -28.38 41.24 0.28
CA ASN A 103 -28.77 40.14 -0.61
C ASN A 103 -27.72 39.87 -1.69
N ILE A 104 -27.14 40.92 -2.28
CA ILE A 104 -26.04 40.78 -3.25
C ILE A 104 -24.84 40.12 -2.59
N GLN A 105 -24.46 40.55 -1.39
CA GLN A 105 -23.32 39.98 -0.67
C GLN A 105 -23.56 38.50 -0.33
N LEU A 106 -24.77 38.14 0.09
CA LEU A 106 -25.16 36.75 0.33
C LEU A 106 -25.03 35.90 -0.94
N LEU A 107 -25.52 36.39 -2.09
CA LEU A 107 -25.41 35.69 -3.37
C LEU A 107 -23.95 35.51 -3.83
N VAL A 108 -23.09 36.49 -3.57
CA VAL A 108 -21.65 36.39 -3.85
C VAL A 108 -21.02 35.29 -2.99
N GLU A 109 -21.32 35.23 -1.70
CA GLU A 109 -20.81 34.18 -0.82
C GLU A 109 -21.37 32.78 -1.16
N ILE A 110 -22.66 32.69 -1.54
CA ILE A 110 -23.25 31.44 -2.05
C ILE A 110 -22.53 31.00 -3.34
N SER A 111 -22.27 31.94 -4.26
CA SER A 111 -21.55 31.63 -5.51
C SER A 111 -20.12 31.18 -5.23
N ARG A 112 -19.45 31.82 -4.25
CA ARG A 112 -18.09 31.47 -3.82
C ARG A 112 -18.07 30.06 -3.23
N THR A 113 -19.01 29.72 -2.35
CA THR A 113 -19.10 28.40 -1.70
C THR A 113 -19.47 27.29 -2.67
N MET A 114 -20.35 27.55 -3.64
CA MET A 114 -20.65 26.62 -4.73
C MET A 114 -19.42 26.35 -5.62
N ARG A 115 -18.61 27.38 -5.91
CA ARG A 115 -17.39 27.24 -6.73
C ARG A 115 -16.24 26.54 -6.00
N THR A 116 -16.14 26.69 -4.68
CA THR A 116 -15.08 26.06 -3.88
C THR A 116 -15.46 24.68 -3.34
N HIS A 117 -16.64 24.13 -3.72
CA HIS A 117 -17.14 22.82 -3.29
C HIS A 117 -17.02 22.57 -1.77
N GLY A 118 -17.22 23.61 -0.95
CA GLY A 118 -17.35 23.47 0.50
C GLY A 118 -16.04 23.30 1.26
N ALA A 119 -15.42 24.42 1.62
CA ALA A 119 -14.65 24.54 2.85
C ALA A 119 -15.14 25.78 3.62
N ILE A 120 -16.41 25.74 4.03
CA ILE A 120 -16.96 26.71 4.98
C ILE A 120 -16.57 26.19 6.36
N ASN A 121 -15.78 26.95 7.10
CA ASN A 121 -15.56 26.69 8.52
C ASN A 121 -16.85 27.07 9.24
N PRO A 122 -17.74 26.12 9.62
CA PRO A 122 -18.95 26.48 10.29
C PRO A 122 -18.53 26.78 11.74
N PHE A 123 -18.80 28.00 12.22
CA PHE A 123 -18.68 28.36 13.63
C PHE A 123 -19.70 27.62 14.51
N ARG A 124 -19.89 26.31 14.27
CA ARG A 124 -20.70 25.39 15.06
C ARG A 124 -19.72 24.52 15.84
N TYR A 125 -19.60 24.80 17.14
CA TYR A 125 -18.79 24.01 18.08
C TYR A 125 -19.49 22.72 18.52
N GLU A 126 -20.73 22.48 18.07
CA GLU A 126 -21.45 21.23 18.28
C GLU A 126 -21.32 20.31 17.07
N ALA A 127 -20.93 19.06 17.34
CA ALA A 127 -20.70 18.05 16.32
C ALA A 127 -21.98 17.76 15.53
N VAL A 128 -22.01 18.19 14.27
CA VAL A 128 -23.05 17.79 13.33
C VAL A 128 -22.92 16.30 13.09
N HIS A 129 -23.90 15.53 13.56
CA HIS A 129 -23.98 14.09 13.29
C HIS A 129 -24.29 13.91 11.80
N GLY A 130 -23.23 13.68 11.00
CA GLY A 130 -23.36 13.43 9.57
C GLY A 130 -24.17 12.17 9.29
N VAL A 131 -25.16 12.29 8.41
CA VAL A 131 -26.09 11.21 8.01
C VAL A 131 -25.42 10.11 7.17
N SER A 132 -24.14 10.27 6.80
CA SER A 132 -23.39 9.31 6.01
C SER A 132 -22.30 8.64 6.84
N SER A 133 -22.24 7.31 6.78
CA SER A 133 -21.17 6.51 7.39
C SER A 133 -19.84 6.62 6.65
N ILE A 134 -19.80 7.36 5.52
CA ILE A 134 -18.66 7.47 4.62
C ILE A 134 -17.42 8.05 5.32
N PRO A 135 -17.51 9.17 6.09
CA PRO A 135 -16.34 9.70 6.79
C PRO A 135 -15.78 8.74 7.84
N ALA A 136 -16.66 8.02 8.55
CA ALA A 136 -16.26 7.01 9.52
C ALA A 136 -15.59 5.79 8.84
N ALA A 137 -16.11 5.37 7.67
CA ALA A 137 -15.52 4.30 6.88
C ALA A 137 -14.15 4.68 6.31
N LEU A 138 -13.97 5.92 5.86
CA LEU A 138 -12.67 6.43 5.40
C LEU A 138 -11.64 6.47 6.53
N LEU A 139 -12.04 6.93 7.72
CA LEU A 139 -11.19 6.88 8.92
C LEU A 139 -10.81 5.45 9.31
N GLN A 140 -11.77 4.51 9.25
CA GLN A 140 -11.49 3.09 9.50
C GLN A 140 -10.52 2.49 8.48
N LEU A 141 -10.67 2.82 7.20
CA LEU A 141 -9.75 2.37 6.15
C LEU A 141 -8.34 2.92 6.36
N GLU A 142 -8.21 4.20 6.71
CA GLU A 142 -6.92 4.79 7.03
C GLU A 142 -6.27 4.13 8.25
N GLN A 143 -7.08 3.82 9.27
CA GLN A 143 -6.61 3.11 10.46
C GLN A 143 -6.17 1.67 10.14
N LEU A 144 -6.92 0.96 9.30
CA LEU A 144 -6.56 -0.38 8.78
C LEU A 144 -5.28 -0.34 7.97
N GLU A 145 -5.07 0.67 7.11
CA GLU A 145 -3.81 0.82 6.38
C GLU A 145 -2.62 1.01 7.31
N ARG A 146 -2.76 1.85 8.35
CA ARG A 146 -1.70 2.05 9.35
C ARG A 146 -1.38 0.74 10.06
N ILE A 147 -2.41 0.01 10.51
CA ILE A 147 -2.24 -1.30 11.15
C ILE A 147 -1.56 -2.29 10.19
N ASN A 148 -1.96 -2.35 8.93
CA ASN A 148 -1.37 -3.24 7.93
C ASN A 148 0.09 -2.88 7.62
N ARG A 149 0.43 -1.58 7.55
CA ARG A 149 1.83 -1.13 7.40
C ARG A 149 2.67 -1.53 8.60
N ASP A 150 2.16 -1.35 9.82
CA ASP A 150 2.85 -1.75 11.05
C ASP A 150 2.99 -3.27 11.15
N PHE A 151 1.96 -4.02 10.76
CA PHE A 151 1.99 -5.49 10.73
C PHE A 151 3.00 -5.99 9.68
N GLY A 152 3.02 -5.39 8.50
CA GLY A 152 4.01 -5.68 7.46
C GLY A 152 5.44 -5.38 7.93
N ARG A 153 5.65 -4.26 8.63
CA ARG A 153 6.94 -3.94 9.25
C ARG A 153 7.36 -5.01 10.25
N ARG A 154 6.46 -5.41 11.16
CA ARG A 154 6.71 -6.50 12.12
C ARG A 154 7.06 -7.81 11.42
N ILE A 155 6.34 -8.21 10.36
CA ILE A 155 6.65 -9.43 9.60
C ILE A 155 8.07 -9.38 9.02
N MET A 156 8.49 -8.22 8.49
CA MET A 156 9.84 -8.05 7.96
C MET A 156 10.93 -8.02 9.03
N GLU A 157 10.62 -7.52 10.22
CA GLU A 157 11.53 -7.49 11.38
C GLU A 157 11.64 -8.84 12.08
N VAL A 158 10.60 -9.69 12.01
CA VAL A 158 10.61 -11.04 12.55
C VAL A 158 11.65 -11.86 11.81
N THR A 159 12.81 -11.97 12.43
CA THR A 159 13.85 -12.94 12.06
C THR A 159 13.62 -14.21 12.86
N SER A 160 13.78 -15.37 12.24
CA SER A 160 13.67 -16.63 12.96
C SER A 160 14.79 -16.72 14.01
N GLU A 161 14.43 -16.87 15.29
CA GLU A 161 15.39 -17.13 16.38
C GLU A 161 16.24 -18.38 16.12
N VAL A 162 15.69 -19.29 15.33
CA VAL A 162 16.36 -20.48 14.82
C VAL A 162 16.98 -20.15 13.47
N ASP A 163 18.31 -20.33 13.36
CA ASP A 163 19.01 -20.24 12.08
C ASP A 163 18.54 -21.40 11.19
N SER A 164 17.56 -21.11 10.33
CA SER A 164 16.99 -22.04 9.36
C SER A 164 17.93 -22.26 8.17
N GLY A 165 19.07 -21.59 8.07
CA GLY A 165 20.02 -21.78 6.96
C GLY A 165 19.52 -21.35 5.58
N LEU A 166 18.29 -20.82 5.47
CA LEU A 166 17.62 -20.41 4.23
C LEU A 166 17.77 -18.91 3.91
N SER A 167 18.55 -18.15 4.69
CA SER A 167 18.69 -16.70 4.48
C SER A 167 19.52 -16.40 3.24
N TYR A 168 18.85 -15.99 2.15
CA TYR A 168 19.46 -15.53 0.89
C TYR A 168 20.42 -14.34 1.07
N LYS A 169 20.32 -13.59 2.18
CA LYS A 169 21.15 -12.42 2.47
C LYS A 169 22.54 -12.78 3.02
N ARG A 170 22.69 -13.94 3.69
CA ARG A 170 23.97 -14.37 4.28
C ARG A 170 24.95 -14.99 3.28
N THR A 171 24.54 -15.21 2.04
CA THR A 171 25.42 -15.77 1.00
C THR A 171 26.45 -14.76 0.48
N ARG A 172 26.27 -13.45 0.74
CA ARG A 172 27.14 -12.39 0.21
C ARG A 172 28.09 -11.73 1.22
N GLU A 173 27.80 -11.79 2.51
CA GLU A 173 28.64 -11.13 3.51
C GLU A 173 29.71 -12.08 4.06
N GLY A 174 30.87 -12.04 3.42
CA GLY A 174 32.19 -12.06 4.05
C GLY A 174 32.37 -12.99 5.25
N ARG A 175 32.34 -14.31 5.04
CA ARG A 175 33.10 -15.18 5.93
C ARG A 175 34.55 -15.10 5.49
N ASN A 176 35.36 -14.31 6.20
CA ASN A 176 36.80 -14.50 6.30
C ASN A 176 37.03 -15.89 6.90
N ALA A 177 36.89 -16.92 6.06
CA ALA A 177 37.11 -18.29 6.45
C ALA A 177 38.60 -18.43 6.70
N LYS A 178 38.98 -18.65 7.97
CA LYS A 178 40.32 -19.14 8.28
C LYS A 178 40.64 -20.31 7.32
N PRO A 179 41.82 -20.35 6.70
CA PRO A 179 42.19 -21.46 5.83
C PRO A 179 42.02 -22.75 6.61
N LEU A 180 41.20 -23.65 6.08
CA LEU A 180 40.89 -24.93 6.72
C LEU A 180 42.18 -25.76 6.75
N PRO A 181 42.52 -26.41 7.88
CA PRO A 181 43.71 -27.24 7.98
C PRO A 181 43.69 -28.36 6.93
N PRO A 182 44.83 -28.70 6.30
CA PRO A 182 44.90 -29.67 5.20
C PRO A 182 44.14 -30.96 5.51
N LEU A 183 43.49 -31.54 4.51
CA LEU A 183 42.72 -32.78 4.72
C LEU A 183 43.66 -33.94 5.04
N GLU A 184 43.63 -34.41 6.29
CA GLU A 184 44.28 -35.67 6.68
C GLU A 184 43.33 -36.84 6.40
N LEU A 185 43.73 -37.72 5.48
CA LEU A 185 43.02 -38.95 5.15
C LEU A 185 43.48 -40.08 6.09
N PRO A 186 42.57 -40.91 6.63
CA PRO A 186 42.97 -42.05 7.44
C PRO A 186 43.79 -43.05 6.61
N ALA A 187 45.07 -43.24 6.96
CA ALA A 187 45.98 -44.12 6.23
C ALA A 187 45.45 -45.58 6.11
N GLN A 188 44.79 -46.09 7.15
CA GLN A 188 44.20 -47.43 7.16
C GLN A 188 43.06 -47.59 6.14
N ALA A 189 42.26 -46.54 5.94
CA ALA A 189 41.18 -46.56 4.95
C ALA A 189 41.75 -46.48 3.52
N MET A 190 42.83 -45.71 3.34
CA MET A 190 43.48 -45.52 2.04
C MET A 190 44.33 -46.72 1.60
N ALA A 191 44.89 -47.50 2.53
CA ALA A 191 45.71 -48.68 2.23
C ALA A 191 45.01 -49.69 1.31
N LYS A 192 43.67 -49.78 1.36
CA LYS A 192 42.86 -50.65 0.49
C LYS A 192 42.96 -50.27 -0.99
N TYR A 193 43.21 -49.01 -1.28
CA TYR A 193 43.22 -48.45 -2.63
C TYR A 193 44.62 -48.33 -3.23
N GLU A 194 45.68 -48.61 -2.45
CA GLU A 194 47.07 -48.52 -2.91
C GLU A 194 47.33 -49.43 -4.12
N ALA A 195 46.72 -50.62 -4.14
CA ALA A 195 46.85 -51.59 -5.23
C ALA A 195 46.24 -51.12 -6.56
N PHE A 196 45.31 -50.16 -6.55
CA PHE A 196 44.60 -49.70 -7.74
C PHE A 196 45.28 -48.53 -8.46
N SER A 197 46.37 -47.97 -7.90
CA SER A 197 47.16 -46.89 -8.51
C SER A 197 46.32 -45.73 -9.07
N ILE A 198 45.27 -45.34 -8.36
CA ILE A 198 44.33 -44.31 -8.81
C ILE A 198 45.04 -42.94 -8.75
N PRO A 199 45.06 -42.15 -9.85
CA PRO A 199 45.66 -40.82 -9.82
C PRO A 199 44.84 -39.90 -8.92
N LEU A 200 45.39 -39.56 -7.76
CA LEU A 200 44.76 -38.63 -6.82
C LEU A 200 45.00 -37.18 -7.27
N PRO A 201 43.99 -36.29 -7.13
CA PRO A 201 44.18 -34.87 -7.37
C PRO A 201 45.25 -34.28 -6.44
N LYS A 202 46.09 -33.38 -6.97
CA LYS A 202 47.14 -32.72 -6.19
C LYS A 202 46.63 -31.51 -5.37
N SER A 203 45.45 -30.99 -5.74
CA SER A 203 44.81 -29.87 -5.05
C SER A 203 44.00 -30.35 -3.84
N ASP A 204 44.23 -29.75 -2.67
CA ASP A 204 43.47 -30.05 -1.43
C ASP A 204 41.98 -29.77 -1.59
N GLU A 205 41.60 -28.79 -2.42
CA GLU A 205 40.19 -28.48 -2.70
C GLU A 205 39.49 -29.61 -3.46
N GLU A 206 40.16 -30.19 -4.46
CA GLU A 206 39.63 -31.30 -5.26
C GLU A 206 39.60 -32.59 -4.44
N LEU A 207 40.63 -32.82 -3.62
CA LEU A 207 40.66 -33.91 -2.64
C LEU A 207 39.50 -33.82 -1.66
N ARG A 208 39.20 -32.63 -1.13
CA ARG A 208 38.04 -32.43 -0.25
C ARG A 208 36.72 -32.60 -0.99
N ARG A 209 36.59 -32.17 -2.23
CA ARG A 209 35.37 -32.42 -3.02
C ARG A 209 35.15 -33.91 -3.26
N LEU A 210 36.23 -34.65 -3.49
CA LEU A 210 36.18 -36.10 -3.69
C LEU A 210 35.87 -36.84 -2.38
N PHE A 211 36.65 -36.62 -1.32
CA PHE A 211 36.56 -37.41 -0.09
C PHE A 211 35.54 -36.90 0.94
N ARG A 212 35.23 -35.61 0.88
CA ARG A 212 34.38 -34.88 1.82
C ARG A 212 33.26 -34.10 1.13
N PRO A 213 32.47 -34.71 0.22
CA PRO A 213 31.40 -34.00 -0.45
C PRO A 213 30.38 -33.49 0.57
N LYS A 214 29.94 -32.24 0.40
CA LYS A 214 28.96 -31.59 1.26
C LYS A 214 27.64 -31.52 0.52
N ILE A 215 26.60 -32.07 1.11
CA ILE A 215 25.23 -31.98 0.59
C ILE A 215 24.37 -31.14 1.54
N TYR A 216 23.26 -30.64 1.03
CA TYR A 216 22.24 -30.01 1.85
C TYR A 216 20.89 -30.69 1.68
N PHE A 217 20.09 -30.63 2.75
CA PHE A 217 18.69 -31.06 2.75
C PHE A 217 17.83 -29.97 3.36
N ASP A 218 16.76 -29.62 2.65
CA ASP A 218 15.76 -28.68 3.15
C ASP A 218 14.54 -29.45 3.63
N PHE A 219 14.18 -29.24 4.90
CA PHE A 219 13.09 -29.92 5.55
C PHE A 219 11.83 -29.05 5.61
N TYR A 220 10.70 -29.70 5.39
CA TYR A 220 9.38 -29.12 5.50
C TYR A 220 8.48 -29.99 6.36
N LEU A 221 7.81 -29.34 7.31
CA LEU A 221 6.81 -29.99 8.15
C LEU A 221 5.44 -29.80 7.52
N LYS A 222 4.77 -30.92 7.21
CA LYS A 222 3.43 -30.92 6.63
C LYS A 222 2.46 -30.12 7.52
N ASP A 223 1.65 -29.29 6.86
CA ASP A 223 0.60 -28.46 7.49
C ASP A 223 1.11 -27.40 8.48
N ALA A 224 2.39 -27.04 8.42
CA ALA A 224 2.98 -26.11 9.37
C ALA A 224 3.92 -25.08 8.72
N ARG A 225 5.20 -25.42 8.56
CA ARG A 225 6.24 -24.48 8.16
C ARG A 225 7.48 -25.18 7.60
N PRO A 226 8.26 -24.50 6.74
CA PRO A 226 9.62 -24.94 6.44
C PRO A 226 10.47 -24.92 7.72
N LEU A 227 11.19 -26.01 8.00
CA LEU A 227 12.05 -26.14 9.17
C LEU A 227 13.44 -25.54 8.91
N GLY A 228 13.92 -25.63 7.67
CA GLY A 228 15.19 -25.06 7.24
C GLY A 228 16.11 -26.06 6.55
N ARG A 229 17.35 -25.63 6.34
CA ARG A 229 18.43 -26.33 5.66
C ARG A 229 19.41 -26.96 6.63
N ILE A 230 19.62 -28.26 6.52
CA ILE A 230 20.76 -28.95 7.13
C ILE A 230 21.88 -29.11 6.11
N VAL A 231 23.13 -29.04 6.56
CA VAL A 231 24.30 -29.29 5.74
C VAL A 231 25.03 -30.51 6.27
N VAL A 232 25.23 -31.50 5.42
CA VAL A 232 25.82 -32.80 5.75
C VAL A 232 27.13 -32.95 5.00
N GLN A 233 28.19 -33.30 5.71
CA GLN A 233 29.46 -33.73 5.15
C GLN A 233 29.47 -35.25 5.08
N LEU A 234 29.71 -35.80 3.89
CA LEU A 234 29.80 -37.23 3.67
C LEU A 234 31.26 -37.68 3.63
N TYR A 235 31.47 -38.96 3.91
CA TYR A 235 32.79 -39.56 4.10
C TYR A 235 32.92 -40.74 3.12
N THR A 236 33.44 -40.47 1.93
CA THR A 236 33.53 -41.51 0.87
C THR A 236 34.37 -42.71 1.27
N GLU A 237 35.40 -42.51 2.10
CA GLU A 237 36.27 -43.58 2.57
C GLU A 237 35.58 -44.49 3.59
N ALA A 238 34.46 -44.06 4.18
CA ALA A 238 33.67 -44.91 5.07
C ALA A 238 32.76 -45.88 4.30
N ALA A 239 32.11 -45.40 3.23
CA ALA A 239 31.21 -46.21 2.40
C ALA A 239 31.03 -45.56 1.02
N PRO A 240 31.92 -45.83 0.04
CA PRO A 240 31.99 -45.06 -1.20
C PRO A 240 30.71 -45.19 -2.02
N LEU A 241 30.19 -46.41 -2.20
CA LEU A 241 28.99 -46.66 -3.00
C LEU A 241 27.74 -45.97 -2.41
N VAL A 242 27.59 -45.98 -1.09
CA VAL A 242 26.46 -45.34 -0.40
C VAL A 242 26.54 -43.83 -0.54
N VAL A 243 27.72 -43.26 -0.32
CA VAL A 243 27.94 -41.82 -0.46
C VAL A 243 27.72 -41.37 -1.90
N LEU A 244 28.24 -42.09 -2.89
CA LEU A 244 28.04 -41.78 -4.32
C LEU A 244 26.57 -41.83 -4.72
N GLN A 245 25.81 -42.83 -4.25
CA GLN A 245 24.38 -42.89 -4.53
C GLN A 245 23.62 -41.70 -3.91
N LEU A 246 24.00 -41.29 -2.70
CA LEU A 246 23.39 -40.14 -2.04
C LEU A 246 23.72 -38.83 -2.76
N VAL A 247 25.00 -38.64 -3.13
CA VAL A 247 25.46 -37.51 -3.94
C VAL A 247 24.73 -37.47 -5.27
N LYS A 248 24.62 -38.59 -5.98
CA LYS A 248 23.87 -38.70 -7.26
C LYS A 248 22.41 -38.29 -7.08
N SER A 249 21.76 -38.73 -6.01
CA SER A 249 20.37 -38.39 -5.71
C SER A 249 20.20 -36.90 -5.43
N CYS A 250 21.14 -36.30 -4.69
CA CYS A 250 21.15 -34.86 -4.43
C CYS A 250 21.49 -34.03 -5.69
N MET A 251 22.43 -34.47 -6.54
CA MET A 251 22.78 -33.78 -7.79
C MET A 251 21.61 -33.75 -8.77
N CYS A 252 20.81 -34.81 -8.82
CA CYS A 252 19.59 -34.86 -9.62
C CYS A 252 18.37 -34.22 -8.93
N ASN A 253 18.56 -33.52 -7.81
CA ASN A 253 17.51 -32.92 -6.98
C ASN A 253 16.32 -33.86 -6.70
N GLN A 254 16.60 -35.13 -6.41
CA GLN A 254 15.58 -36.16 -6.16
C GLN A 254 15.10 -36.14 -4.71
N HIS A 255 14.79 -34.95 -4.16
CA HIS A 255 14.36 -34.75 -2.78
C HIS A 255 13.09 -35.55 -2.46
N SER A 256 12.17 -35.67 -3.43
CA SER A 256 10.90 -36.40 -3.30
C SER A 256 11.06 -37.90 -3.05
N LYS A 257 12.23 -38.48 -3.37
CA LYS A 257 12.51 -39.90 -3.14
C LYS A 257 12.89 -40.18 -1.68
N PHE A 258 13.37 -39.20 -0.94
CA PHE A 258 13.72 -39.40 0.46
C PHE A 258 12.45 -39.44 1.30
N MET A 259 12.21 -40.59 1.93
CA MET A 259 11.03 -40.82 2.75
C MET A 259 11.45 -41.04 4.19
N VAL A 260 10.95 -40.21 5.09
CA VAL A 260 11.15 -40.42 6.52
C VAL A 260 10.16 -41.46 7.02
N THR A 261 10.70 -42.59 7.48
CA THR A 261 9.89 -43.73 7.93
C THR A 261 9.62 -43.70 9.41
N ARG A 262 10.65 -43.45 10.22
CA ARG A 262 10.54 -43.42 11.68
C ARG A 262 11.36 -42.28 12.28
N LEU A 263 10.86 -41.75 13.39
CA LEU A 263 11.53 -40.72 14.15
C LEU A 263 11.45 -41.04 15.63
N PHE A 264 12.60 -41.36 16.22
CA PHE A 264 12.75 -41.63 17.64
C PHE A 264 13.38 -40.40 18.32
N PRO A 265 12.63 -39.65 19.13
CA PRO A 265 13.16 -38.50 19.86
C PRO A 265 14.38 -38.89 20.69
N ASN A 266 15.40 -38.04 20.75
CA ASN A 266 16.65 -38.27 21.47
C ASN A 266 17.49 -39.48 21.00
N LEU A 267 17.11 -40.17 19.92
CA LEU A 267 17.84 -41.32 19.38
C LEU A 267 18.27 -41.07 17.93
N TRP A 268 17.36 -41.24 16.97
CA TRP A 268 17.63 -41.00 15.55
C TRP A 268 16.36 -40.83 14.70
N LEU A 269 16.57 -40.34 13.49
CA LEU A 269 15.62 -40.28 12.38
C LEU A 269 15.97 -41.36 11.35
N GLU A 270 15.04 -42.22 10.96
CA GLU A 270 15.21 -43.20 9.89
C GLU A 270 14.63 -42.65 8.58
N THR A 271 15.40 -42.79 7.51
CA THR A 271 15.06 -42.31 6.17
C THR A 271 15.39 -43.40 5.15
N ASP A 272 14.47 -43.62 4.24
CA ASP A 272 14.60 -44.56 3.15
C ASP A 272 14.71 -43.82 1.82
N LEU A 273 15.64 -44.28 0.98
CA LEU A 273 15.78 -43.86 -0.40
C LEU A 273 15.52 -45.06 -1.32
N PRO A 274 14.46 -45.07 -2.15
CA PRO A 274 14.19 -46.15 -3.08
C PRO A 274 15.30 -46.26 -4.13
N LEU A 275 15.76 -47.49 -4.36
CA LEU A 275 16.83 -47.80 -5.29
C LEU A 275 16.27 -48.22 -6.65
N ALA A 276 16.97 -47.81 -7.71
CA ALA A 276 16.73 -48.34 -9.04
C ALA A 276 17.06 -49.84 -9.10
N PRO A 277 16.41 -50.62 -9.99
CA PRO A 277 16.67 -52.05 -10.13
C PRO A 277 18.15 -52.36 -10.45
N ASP A 278 18.80 -51.48 -11.20
CA ASP A 278 20.19 -51.63 -11.65
C ASP A 278 21.22 -50.99 -10.70
N SER A 279 20.83 -50.73 -9.45
CA SER A 279 21.73 -50.06 -8.50
C SER A 279 22.85 -51.00 -8.02
N LEU A 280 24.09 -50.51 -8.07
CA LEU A 280 25.28 -51.17 -7.53
C LEU A 280 25.19 -51.44 -6.02
N LEU A 281 24.27 -50.80 -5.32
CA LEU A 281 24.04 -51.00 -3.89
C LEU A 281 23.41 -52.36 -3.54
N ARG A 282 22.97 -53.13 -4.53
CA ARG A 282 22.48 -54.51 -4.33
C ARG A 282 23.62 -55.52 -4.13
N GLN A 283 24.84 -55.13 -4.44
CA GLN A 283 26.04 -55.95 -4.28
C GLN A 283 26.64 -55.78 -2.87
N PRO A 284 27.52 -56.70 -2.44
CA PRO A 284 28.27 -56.53 -1.20
C PRO A 284 29.02 -55.19 -1.19
N LEU A 285 28.81 -54.43 -0.12
CA LEU A 285 29.32 -53.08 0.01
C LEU A 285 30.69 -53.08 0.66
N GLU A 286 31.58 -52.27 0.11
CA GLU A 286 32.79 -51.88 0.81
C GLU A 286 32.45 -50.87 1.92
N TYR A 287 33.02 -51.10 3.10
CA TYR A 287 32.86 -50.19 4.22
C TYR A 287 34.08 -50.15 5.14
N ASP A 288 34.21 -49.05 5.87
CA ASP A 288 35.10 -48.89 7.01
C ASP A 288 34.34 -48.27 8.18
N ALA A 289 34.12 -49.07 9.23
CA ALA A 289 33.39 -48.64 10.41
C ALA A 289 34.24 -47.77 11.37
N LYS A 290 35.55 -47.65 11.16
CA LYS A 290 36.46 -46.90 12.05
C LYS A 290 36.58 -45.42 11.70
N VAL A 291 36.11 -45.03 10.51
CA VAL A 291 36.24 -43.66 10.00
C VAL A 291 35.44 -42.66 10.81
N ILE A 292 34.23 -43.05 11.25
CA ILE A 292 33.36 -42.22 12.09
C ILE A 292 33.02 -42.98 13.38
N ASP A 293 33.35 -42.35 14.50
CA ASP A 293 32.93 -42.80 15.82
C ASP A 293 31.56 -42.19 16.19
N HIS A 294 30.56 -43.04 16.38
CA HIS A 294 29.21 -42.63 16.81
C HIS A 294 29.18 -42.17 18.26
N GLY A 295 30.14 -42.58 19.10
CA GLY A 295 30.24 -42.19 20.51
C GLY A 295 30.81 -40.79 20.71
N ALA A 296 31.67 -40.32 19.81
CA ALA A 296 32.29 -39.00 19.88
C ALA A 296 31.50 -37.91 19.16
N SER A 297 30.73 -38.26 18.13
CA SER A 297 30.01 -37.30 17.28
C SER A 297 28.49 -37.44 17.38
N SER A 298 27.78 -36.33 17.57
CA SER A 298 26.34 -36.25 17.33
C SER A 298 26.04 -35.98 15.85
N TYR A 299 24.79 -36.20 15.44
CA TYR A 299 24.33 -35.91 14.08
C TYR A 299 25.06 -36.72 12.99
N VAL A 300 25.22 -38.02 13.24
CA VAL A 300 25.90 -38.95 12.34
C VAL A 300 24.89 -39.69 11.47
N LEU A 301 25.15 -39.71 10.16
CA LEU A 301 24.44 -40.53 9.19
C LEU A 301 25.03 -41.93 9.19
N SER A 302 24.20 -42.94 9.35
CA SER A 302 24.63 -44.33 9.48
C SER A 302 23.64 -45.34 8.92
N PHE A 303 24.12 -46.45 8.37
CA PHE A 303 23.28 -47.59 8.00
C PHE A 303 23.66 -48.83 8.85
N SER A 304 22.71 -49.75 8.99
CA SER A 304 22.94 -51.01 9.73
C SER A 304 23.88 -51.93 8.97
N LYS A 305 24.81 -52.59 9.67
CA LYS A 305 25.72 -53.60 9.07
C LYS A 305 24.98 -54.78 8.44
N ALA A 306 23.72 -55.01 8.79
CA ALA A 306 22.89 -56.01 8.11
C ALA A 306 22.82 -55.78 6.59
N HIS A 307 22.91 -54.53 6.14
CA HIS A 307 22.86 -54.14 4.73
C HIS A 307 24.21 -54.19 4.02
N VAL A 308 25.29 -54.62 4.69
CA VAL A 308 26.62 -54.76 4.05
C VAL A 308 26.60 -55.78 2.92
N LYS A 309 25.73 -56.79 2.99
CA LYS A 309 25.57 -57.77 1.89
C LYS A 309 24.88 -57.19 0.66
N GLY A 310 24.35 -55.98 0.75
CA GLY A 310 23.57 -55.30 -0.27
C GLY A 310 22.22 -54.82 0.28
N PHE A 311 21.73 -53.73 -0.30
CA PHE A 311 20.38 -53.22 -0.07
C PHE A 311 19.40 -53.86 -1.04
N ALA A 312 18.25 -54.32 -0.55
CA ALA A 312 17.26 -54.99 -1.40
C ALA A 312 16.50 -54.01 -2.30
N GLN A 313 15.67 -53.16 -1.70
CA GLN A 313 14.77 -52.25 -2.44
C GLN A 313 15.04 -50.78 -2.15
N HIS A 314 15.47 -50.46 -0.93
CA HIS A 314 15.71 -49.10 -0.47
C HIS A 314 17.03 -49.03 0.30
N LEU A 315 17.71 -47.89 0.19
CA LEU A 315 18.81 -47.50 1.05
C LEU A 315 18.22 -46.90 2.33
N SER A 316 18.16 -47.70 3.40
CA SER A 316 17.77 -47.23 4.73
C SER A 316 18.98 -46.71 5.48
N PHE A 317 18.92 -45.44 5.86
CA PHE A 317 19.92 -44.81 6.73
C PHE A 317 19.23 -44.08 7.88
N ALA A 318 19.99 -43.88 8.96
CA ALA A 318 19.54 -43.16 10.14
C ALA A 318 20.45 -41.96 10.42
N ILE A 319 19.85 -40.89 10.93
CA ILE A 319 20.54 -39.69 11.41
C ILE A 319 20.44 -39.69 12.94
N SER A 320 21.56 -39.92 13.64
CA SER A 320 21.57 -39.87 15.11
C SER A 320 21.42 -38.45 15.62
N PHE A 321 20.71 -38.24 16.73
CA PHE A 321 20.63 -36.92 17.36
C PHE A 321 21.63 -36.75 18.51
N LYS A 322 21.98 -37.87 19.16
CA LYS A 322 22.96 -37.93 20.24
C LYS A 322 24.12 -38.82 19.86
N PRO A 323 25.28 -38.66 20.52
CA PRO A 323 26.35 -39.64 20.41
C PRO A 323 25.89 -40.98 20.98
N LEU A 324 26.10 -42.06 20.23
CA LEU A 324 25.64 -43.41 20.55
C LEU A 324 26.81 -44.39 20.48
N ALA A 325 27.58 -44.53 21.56
CA ALA A 325 28.71 -45.46 21.58
C ALA A 325 28.28 -46.94 21.36
N VAL A 326 27.07 -47.31 21.78
CA VAL A 326 26.52 -48.67 21.63
C VAL A 326 26.31 -49.10 20.18
N VAL A 327 26.27 -48.16 19.23
CA VAL A 327 26.11 -48.49 17.80
C VAL A 327 27.43 -48.57 17.04
N ASN A 328 28.54 -48.26 17.72
CA ASN A 328 29.88 -48.54 17.21
C ASN A 328 30.03 -50.04 16.99
N GLY A 329 30.33 -50.41 15.75
CA GLY A 329 30.50 -51.81 15.37
C GLY A 329 29.22 -52.52 14.93
N SER A 330 28.02 -52.00 15.19
CA SER A 330 26.76 -52.53 14.62
C SER A 330 26.26 -51.73 13.42
N ARG A 331 26.61 -50.45 13.36
CA ARG A 331 26.29 -49.54 12.25
C ARG A 331 27.56 -48.95 11.63
N VAL A 332 27.48 -48.62 10.35
CA VAL A 332 28.55 -47.94 9.62
C VAL A 332 28.16 -46.47 9.49
N GLY A 333 28.97 -45.58 10.05
CA GLY A 333 28.80 -44.12 9.88
C GLY A 333 29.44 -43.67 8.58
N PHE A 334 28.73 -42.87 7.78
CA PHE A 334 29.21 -42.39 6.48
C PHE A 334 28.99 -40.89 6.25
N GLY A 335 28.42 -40.18 7.22
CA GLY A 335 28.17 -38.76 7.13
C GLY A 335 28.00 -38.09 8.48
N ARG A 336 28.17 -36.76 8.53
CA ARG A 336 27.95 -35.94 9.72
C ARG A 336 27.30 -34.62 9.35
N ILE A 337 26.33 -34.17 10.14
CA ILE A 337 25.73 -32.83 9.99
C ILE A 337 26.71 -31.77 10.53
N LEU A 338 27.07 -30.82 9.68
CA LEU A 338 27.90 -29.66 10.01
C LEU A 338 27.08 -28.46 10.46
N LYS A 339 25.92 -28.24 9.84
CA LYS A 339 25.03 -27.10 10.11
C LYS A 339 23.58 -27.56 10.15
N GLY A 340 22.78 -26.88 10.96
CA GLY A 340 21.37 -27.22 11.15
C GLY A 340 21.09 -28.14 12.35
N GLY A 341 21.98 -28.16 13.36
CA GLY A 341 21.74 -28.90 14.61
C GLY A 341 20.42 -28.49 15.29
N LYS A 342 20.15 -27.18 15.38
CA LYS A 342 18.88 -26.66 15.92
C LYS A 342 17.63 -27.15 15.16
N ILE A 343 17.78 -27.38 13.84
CA ILE A 343 16.70 -27.94 13.01
C ILE A 343 16.48 -29.39 13.42
N CYS A 344 17.55 -30.17 13.64
CA CYS A 344 17.46 -31.53 14.15
C CYS A 344 16.80 -31.58 15.54
N ASP A 345 17.09 -30.62 16.42
CA ASP A 345 16.43 -30.48 17.73
C ASP A 345 14.93 -30.19 17.58
N CYS A 346 14.56 -29.32 16.63
CA CYS A 346 13.17 -29.07 16.30
C CYS A 346 12.48 -30.32 15.74
N ILE A 347 13.14 -31.08 14.85
CA ILE A 347 12.60 -32.31 14.27
C ILE A 347 12.28 -33.32 15.39
N GLN A 348 13.15 -33.47 16.39
CA GLN A 348 12.95 -34.40 17.50
C GLN A 348 11.62 -34.19 18.26
N SER A 349 11.12 -32.95 18.33
CA SER A 349 9.85 -32.65 18.99
C SER A 349 8.63 -33.29 18.31
N TYR A 350 8.75 -33.71 17.06
CA TYR A 350 7.68 -34.33 16.27
C TYR A 350 7.73 -35.87 16.26
N GLY A 351 8.67 -36.47 16.98
CA GLY A 351 8.77 -37.92 17.11
C GLY A 351 7.94 -38.46 18.27
N THR A 352 7.62 -39.75 18.21
CA THR A 352 7.01 -40.48 19.33
C THR A 352 7.95 -41.57 19.83
N LYS A 353 7.72 -42.08 21.04
CA LYS A 353 8.52 -43.22 21.59
C LYS A 353 8.45 -44.46 20.69
N ASN A 354 7.36 -44.64 19.95
CA ASN A 354 7.15 -45.77 19.03
C ASN A 354 7.76 -45.54 17.64
N GLY A 355 8.42 -44.39 17.42
CA GLY A 355 9.00 -44.04 16.12
C GLY A 355 8.00 -43.48 15.10
N LYS A 356 6.69 -43.49 15.40
CA LYS A 356 5.68 -42.91 14.51
C LYS A 356 5.79 -41.38 14.53
N LEU A 357 5.74 -40.75 13.36
CA LEU A 357 5.75 -39.30 13.26
C LEU A 357 4.39 -38.71 13.65
N SER A 358 4.41 -37.63 14.45
CA SER A 358 3.19 -36.89 14.79
C SER A 358 2.68 -36.06 13.62
N ARG A 359 3.59 -35.58 12.76
CA ARG A 359 3.31 -34.86 11.51
C ARG A 359 4.20 -35.35 10.39
N GLY A 360 3.70 -35.29 9.16
CA GLY A 360 4.47 -35.65 7.97
C GLY A 360 5.70 -34.75 7.82
N LEU A 361 6.87 -35.35 7.63
CA LEU A 361 8.12 -34.64 7.43
C LEU A 361 8.65 -34.97 6.03
N HIS A 362 8.84 -33.93 5.23
CA HIS A 362 9.18 -34.05 3.82
C HIS A 362 10.46 -33.27 3.52
N PHE A 363 11.21 -33.76 2.55
CA PHE A 363 12.33 -33.01 1.96
C PHE A 363 11.78 -32.16 0.82
N THR A 364 12.06 -30.86 0.81
CA THR A 364 11.63 -29.93 -0.26
C THR A 364 12.70 -29.69 -1.30
N GLU A 365 13.96 -29.71 -0.89
CA GLU A 365 15.10 -29.47 -1.79
C GLU A 365 16.31 -30.26 -1.28
N CYS A 366 17.13 -30.75 -2.21
CA CYS A 366 18.41 -31.35 -1.89
C CYS A 366 19.43 -31.03 -2.97
N GLY A 367 20.70 -30.91 -2.60
CA GLY A 367 21.76 -30.63 -3.57
C GLY A 367 23.16 -30.80 -3.02
N LEU A 368 24.14 -30.68 -3.92
CA LEU A 368 25.57 -30.64 -3.60
C LEU A 368 26.01 -29.17 -3.40
N LEU A 369 26.88 -28.90 -2.43
CA LEU A 369 27.41 -27.57 -2.11
C LEU A 369 28.82 -27.34 -2.65
#